data_AF-A0A7J0AG71-F1
#
_entry.id   AF-A0A7J0AG71-F1
#
_cell.length_a   1.000
_cell.length_b   1.000
_cell.length_c   1.000
_cell.angle_alpha   90.00
_cell.angle_beta   90.00
_cell.angle_gamma   90.00
#
_symmetry.space_group_name_H-M   'P 1'
#
loop_
_entity.id
_entity.type
_entity.pdbx_description
1 polymer ?
#
loop_
_entity_poly.entity_id
_entity_poly.type
_entity_poly.pdbx_seq_one_letter_code
_entity_poly.pdbx_strand_id
1 'polypeptide(L)'
;MELLDKIIQSFNCLDSEIESVSDRACAIVCGAFLDNLIQELLLEFLCKDSKTQDNKLFSQNGPLATFSSKILLVYRLGLISKYEYDCLNLIRKIRNNFAHNLTIDSFECEIIRELLSNNLPPVELLPPISIPLSYIENGEIIELTMEDILDKHRYESILPKFPPLEFRNYENKNMRSIFLCILYVLQSLLASRLMQAIIERRNTAKELKTIEDIENYKFQYLNTYNNNQVEKLKTLKEQTEFEIKKTEDLFNTDNESKEDLQQVKETLINHLAEINALIKDAERANSMEYATMTHLMELIKYNKGKNIKPI
;
A
#
# COMPACT_ATOMS: atom_id res chain seq x y z
N MET A 1 -3.50 10.06 -15.17
CA MET A 1 -3.26 9.45 -16.49
C MET A 1 -1.89 9.86 -17.00
N GLU A 2 -1.63 11.14 -17.26
CA GLU A 2 -0.32 11.61 -17.78
C GLU A 2 0.92 11.15 -16.98
N LEU A 3 0.88 11.19 -15.64
CA LEU A 3 1.99 10.69 -14.80
C LEU A 3 2.18 9.17 -14.92
N LEU A 4 1.09 8.40 -15.02
CA LEU A 4 1.15 6.95 -15.15
C LEU A 4 1.75 6.55 -16.51
N ASP A 5 1.35 7.24 -17.58
CA ASP A 5 1.89 7.02 -18.92
C ASP A 5 3.40 7.32 -18.96
N LYS A 6 3.83 8.42 -18.32
CA LYS A 6 5.24 8.78 -18.19
C LYS A 6 6.05 7.71 -17.45
N ILE A 7 5.47 7.11 -16.40
CA ILE A 7 6.14 6.07 -15.61
C ILE A 7 6.26 4.78 -16.43
N ILE A 8 5.19 4.36 -17.10
CA ILE A 8 5.20 3.19 -17.99
C ILE A 8 6.26 3.38 -19.09
N GLN A 9 6.33 4.56 -19.69
CA GLN A 9 7.38 4.89 -20.66
C GLN A 9 8.78 4.81 -20.05
N SER A 10 8.96 5.35 -18.84
CA SER A 10 10.25 5.30 -18.13
C SER A 10 10.69 3.87 -17.84
N PHE A 11 9.76 2.97 -17.53
CA PHE A 11 10.03 1.55 -17.31
C PHE A 11 10.51 0.87 -18.59
N ASN A 12 9.83 1.10 -19.70
CA ASN A 12 10.23 0.55 -21.00
C ASN A 12 11.60 1.08 -21.45
N CYS A 13 11.87 2.37 -21.22
CA CYS A 13 13.18 2.95 -21.53
C CYS A 13 14.29 2.32 -20.68
N LEU A 14 14.05 2.11 -19.38
CA LEU A 14 15.02 1.49 -18.49
C LEU A 14 15.40 0.09 -18.95
N ASP A 15 14.42 -0.77 -19.27
CA ASP A 15 14.67 -2.14 -19.72
C ASP A 15 15.58 -2.15 -20.97
N SER A 16 15.29 -1.28 -21.95
CA SER A 16 16.10 -1.16 -23.17
C SER A 16 17.52 -0.65 -22.91
N GLU A 17 17.69 0.23 -21.91
CA GLU A 17 19.00 0.79 -21.57
C GLU A 17 19.86 -0.25 -20.85
N ILE A 18 19.28 -1.00 -19.91
CA ILE A 18 20.05 -1.90 -19.06
C ILE A 18 20.42 -3.23 -19.72
N GLU A 19 19.84 -3.61 -20.85
CA GLU A 19 20.18 -4.86 -21.54
C GLU A 19 21.61 -4.89 -22.11
N SER A 20 22.12 -3.73 -22.57
CA SER A 20 23.36 -3.66 -23.35
C SER A 20 24.53 -2.98 -22.65
N VAL A 21 24.33 -2.49 -21.42
CA VAL A 21 25.32 -1.71 -20.68
C VAL A 21 26.15 -2.55 -19.71
N SER A 22 27.36 -2.06 -19.40
CA SER A 22 28.22 -2.64 -18.34
C SER A 22 27.52 -2.74 -16.99
N ASP A 23 27.96 -3.65 -16.12
CA ASP A 23 27.43 -3.81 -14.76
C ASP A 23 27.48 -2.51 -13.95
N ARG A 24 28.57 -1.76 -14.07
CA ARG A 24 28.72 -0.43 -13.45
C ARG A 24 27.64 0.53 -13.92
N ALA A 25 27.45 0.64 -15.24
CA ALA A 25 26.43 1.51 -15.80
C ALA A 25 25.03 1.06 -15.38
N CYS A 26 24.75 -0.26 -15.43
CA CYS A 26 23.49 -0.84 -14.96
C CYS A 26 23.18 -0.44 -13.51
N ALA A 27 24.13 -0.63 -12.58
CA ALA A 27 23.94 -0.28 -11.17
C ALA A 27 23.67 1.22 -10.96
N ILE A 28 24.36 2.09 -11.71
CA ILE A 28 24.20 3.55 -11.62
C ILE A 28 22.83 3.98 -12.14
N VAL A 29 22.45 3.50 -13.34
CA VAL A 29 21.19 3.83 -13.99
C VAL A 29 20.01 3.34 -13.14
N CYS A 30 20.04 2.08 -12.70
CA CYS A 30 18.98 1.50 -11.86
C CYS A 30 18.84 2.25 -10.53
N GLY A 31 19.96 2.63 -9.91
CA GLY A 31 19.92 3.39 -8.67
C GLY A 31 19.40 4.82 -8.86
N ALA A 32 19.70 5.49 -9.98
CA ALA A 32 19.13 6.79 -10.30
C ALA A 32 17.63 6.70 -10.61
N PHE A 33 17.21 5.64 -11.30
CA PHE A 33 15.82 5.36 -11.59
C PHE A 33 14.98 5.17 -10.32
N LEU A 34 15.42 4.32 -9.38
CA LEU A 34 14.71 4.13 -8.10
C LEU A 34 14.69 5.42 -7.26
N ASP A 35 15.75 6.21 -7.30
CA ASP A 35 15.83 7.49 -6.61
C ASP A 35 14.80 8.50 -7.14
N ASN A 36 14.57 8.51 -8.45
CA ASN A 36 13.51 9.30 -9.08
C ASN A 36 12.12 8.75 -8.75
N LEU A 37 11.93 7.43 -8.78
CA LEU A 37 10.63 6.80 -8.48
C LEU A 37 10.18 7.10 -7.03
N ILE A 38 11.10 7.07 -6.06
CA ILE A 38 10.80 7.47 -4.68
C ILE A 38 10.49 8.96 -4.58
N GLN A 39 11.17 9.80 -5.34
CA GLN A 39 10.85 11.23 -5.37
C GLN A 39 9.44 11.48 -5.90
N GLU A 40 9.03 10.83 -6.99
CA GLU A 40 7.66 10.91 -7.52
C GLU A 40 6.63 10.38 -6.50
N LEU A 41 6.93 9.28 -5.81
CA LEU A 41 6.10 8.76 -4.71
C LEU A 41 5.94 9.77 -3.57
N LEU A 42 7.03 10.41 -3.15
CA LEU A 42 6.99 11.43 -2.11
C LEU A 42 6.21 12.67 -2.58
N LEU A 43 6.38 13.11 -3.82
CA LEU A 43 5.63 14.25 -4.38
C LEU A 43 4.12 13.99 -4.40
N GLU A 44 3.69 12.77 -4.77
CA GLU A 44 2.26 12.44 -4.79
C GLU A 44 1.68 12.16 -3.40
N PHE A 45 2.50 11.72 -2.44
CA PHE A 45 2.06 11.48 -1.08
C PHE A 45 2.03 12.76 -0.21
N LEU A 46 2.98 13.66 -0.40
CA LEU A 46 3.05 14.91 0.33
C LEU A 46 1.94 15.87 -0.15
N CYS A 47 1.64 16.88 0.68
CA CYS A 47 0.68 17.91 0.28
C CYS A 47 1.20 18.63 -0.97
N LYS A 48 0.34 18.77 -1.98
CA LYS A 48 0.67 19.52 -3.18
C LYS A 48 0.91 20.98 -2.83
N ASP A 49 2.06 21.51 -3.24
CA ASP A 49 2.40 22.92 -3.15
C ASP A 49 2.72 23.44 -4.56
N SER A 50 3.13 24.69 -4.67
CA SER A 50 3.71 25.25 -5.86
C SER A 50 4.94 24.45 -6.32
N LYS A 51 5.09 24.30 -7.64
CA LYS A 51 6.25 23.62 -8.26
C LYS A 51 7.59 24.14 -7.73
N THR A 52 7.66 25.42 -7.38
CA THR A 52 8.84 26.07 -6.80
C THR A 52 9.21 25.56 -5.41
N GLN A 53 8.25 25.21 -4.56
CA GLN A 53 8.51 24.64 -3.23
C GLN A 53 8.88 23.16 -3.32
N ASP A 54 8.17 22.40 -4.16
CA ASP A 54 8.51 21.01 -4.47
C ASP A 54 9.96 20.91 -4.97
N ASN A 55 10.35 21.79 -5.90
CA ASN A 55 11.72 21.86 -6.40
C ASN A 55 12.75 22.20 -5.32
N LYS A 56 12.40 22.96 -4.27
CA LYS A 56 13.33 23.23 -3.15
C LYS A 56 13.56 21.99 -2.31
N LEU A 57 12.52 21.19 -2.07
CA LEU A 57 12.60 19.98 -1.24
C LEU A 57 13.63 18.99 -1.77
N PHE A 58 13.65 18.82 -3.09
CA PHE A 58 14.55 17.89 -3.81
C PHE A 58 15.75 18.59 -4.49
N SER A 59 15.93 19.89 -4.29
CA SER A 59 17.10 20.62 -4.80
C SER A 59 18.40 20.04 -4.22
N GLN A 60 19.55 20.32 -4.83
CA GLN A 60 20.84 19.79 -4.37
C GLN A 60 21.17 20.14 -2.90
N ASN A 61 20.67 21.26 -2.39
CA ASN A 61 20.82 21.68 -0.99
C ASN A 61 19.53 21.49 -0.17
N GLY A 62 18.53 20.82 -0.75
CA GLY A 62 17.26 20.53 -0.13
C GLY A 62 17.36 19.39 0.89
N PRO A 63 16.40 19.29 1.82
CA PRO A 63 16.39 18.24 2.83
C PRO A 63 16.24 16.82 2.25
N LEU A 64 15.69 16.70 1.03
CA LEU A 64 15.53 15.43 0.31
C LEU A 64 16.43 15.34 -0.94
N ALA A 65 17.56 16.05 -0.94
CA ALA A 65 18.53 16.03 -2.03
C ALA A 65 19.12 14.64 -2.30
N THR A 66 19.29 13.83 -1.25
CA THR A 66 20.03 12.56 -1.35
C THR A 66 19.10 11.35 -1.45
N PHE A 67 19.59 10.32 -2.13
CA PHE A 67 18.90 9.03 -2.20
C PHE A 67 18.66 8.43 -0.81
N SER A 68 19.65 8.50 0.09
CA SER A 68 19.51 8.04 1.48
C SER A 68 18.45 8.78 2.28
N SER A 69 18.36 10.12 2.15
CA SER A 69 17.33 10.91 2.85
C SER A 69 15.94 10.56 2.34
N LYS A 70 15.79 10.34 1.03
CA LYS A 70 14.52 9.92 0.41
C LYS A 70 14.10 8.53 0.89
N ILE A 71 14.99 7.54 0.86
CA ILE A 71 14.74 6.17 1.37
C ILE A 71 14.33 6.20 2.85
N LEU A 72 15.02 7.00 3.67
CA LEU A 72 14.68 7.13 5.09
C LEU A 72 13.28 7.72 5.26
N LEU A 73 12.97 8.82 4.59
CA LEU A 73 11.68 9.49 4.76
C LEU A 73 10.53 8.59 4.31
N VAL A 74 10.62 7.96 3.13
CA VAL A 74 9.54 7.11 2.60
C VAL A 74 9.25 5.94 3.57
N TYR A 75 10.28 5.34 4.18
CA TYR A 75 10.09 4.32 5.21
C TYR A 75 9.46 4.88 6.49
N ARG A 76 9.93 6.02 6.98
CA ARG A 76 9.42 6.64 8.22
C ARG A 76 7.99 7.18 8.08
N LEU A 77 7.54 7.46 6.86
CA LEU A 77 6.14 7.78 6.55
C LEU A 77 5.25 6.53 6.45
N GLY A 78 5.82 5.31 6.54
CA GLY A 78 5.08 4.05 6.43
C GLY A 78 4.65 3.72 5.00
N LEU A 79 5.24 4.37 4.00
CA LEU A 79 4.92 4.14 2.58
C LEU A 79 5.48 2.83 2.04
N ILE A 80 6.60 2.38 2.62
CA ILE A 80 7.27 1.13 2.27
C ILE A 80 7.52 0.30 3.52
N SER A 81 7.62 -1.02 3.33
CA SER A 81 7.96 -1.98 4.36
C SER A 81 9.44 -1.95 4.75
N LYS A 82 9.80 -2.67 5.82
CA LYS A 82 11.20 -2.86 6.22
C LYS A 82 12.01 -3.59 5.14
N TYR A 83 11.40 -4.58 4.49
CA TYR A 83 12.03 -5.32 3.38
C TYR A 83 12.41 -4.38 2.23
N GLU A 84 11.47 -3.55 1.76
CA GLU A 84 11.73 -2.57 0.70
C GLU A 84 12.81 -1.56 1.10
N TYR A 85 12.78 -1.08 2.35
CA TYR A 85 13.79 -0.18 2.88
C TYR A 85 15.21 -0.79 2.85
N ASP A 86 15.34 -2.07 3.21
CA ASP A 86 16.61 -2.78 3.18
C ASP A 86 17.10 -3.02 1.75
N CYS A 87 16.22 -3.46 0.86
CA CYS A 87 16.53 -3.64 -0.56
C CYS A 87 16.95 -2.31 -1.22
N LEU A 88 16.27 -1.20 -0.93
CA LEU A 88 16.67 0.11 -1.44
C LEU A 88 18.05 0.55 -0.93
N ASN A 89 18.35 0.30 0.34
CA ASN A 89 19.68 0.57 0.90
C ASN A 89 20.76 -0.35 0.31
N LEU A 90 20.43 -1.60 0.00
CA LEU A 90 21.30 -2.52 -0.71
C LEU A 90 21.64 -1.98 -2.11
N ILE A 91 20.64 -1.60 -2.91
CA ILE A 91 20.86 -1.00 -4.23
C ILE A 91 21.70 0.28 -4.13
N ARG A 92 21.38 1.16 -3.17
CA ARG A 92 22.18 2.37 -2.90
C ARG A 92 23.64 2.03 -2.58
N LYS A 93 23.89 1.01 -1.74
CA LYS A 93 25.25 0.57 -1.38
C LYS A 93 25.99 0.02 -2.61
N ILE A 94 25.34 -0.82 -3.41
CA ILE A 94 25.91 -1.37 -4.65
C ILE A 94 26.24 -0.25 -5.65
N ARG A 95 25.30 0.67 -5.91
CA ARG A 95 25.52 1.85 -6.74
C ARG A 95 26.74 2.65 -6.27
N ASN A 96 26.82 2.94 -4.97
CA ASN A 96 27.90 3.74 -4.41
C ASN A 96 29.27 3.05 -4.53
N ASN A 97 29.31 1.73 -4.35
CA ASN A 97 30.51 0.93 -4.61
C ASN A 97 30.97 1.06 -6.07
N PHE A 98 30.06 0.90 -7.03
CA PHE A 98 30.38 1.08 -8.45
C PHE A 98 30.79 2.50 -8.83
N ALA A 99 30.21 3.52 -8.19
CA ALA A 99 30.46 4.93 -8.50
C ALA A 99 31.76 5.47 -7.91
N HIS A 100 32.18 4.98 -6.74
CA HIS A 100 33.31 5.53 -5.99
C HIS A 100 34.52 4.60 -5.89
N ASN A 101 34.36 3.31 -6.21
CA ASN A 101 35.47 2.36 -6.23
C ASN A 101 35.78 1.89 -7.65
N LEU A 102 36.91 2.37 -8.19
CA LEU A 102 37.35 2.04 -9.54
C LEU A 102 37.69 0.55 -9.72
N THR A 103 38.00 -0.18 -8.64
CA THR A 103 38.36 -1.61 -8.70
C THR A 103 37.15 -2.53 -8.84
N ILE A 104 35.92 -2.00 -8.72
CA ILE A 104 34.69 -2.77 -8.88
C ILE A 104 34.16 -2.54 -10.30
N ASP A 105 34.25 -3.56 -11.14
CA ASP A 105 33.88 -3.51 -12.56
C ASP A 105 32.68 -4.39 -12.92
N SER A 106 32.34 -5.37 -12.06
CA SER A 106 31.28 -6.34 -12.29
C SER A 106 30.48 -6.66 -11.03
N PHE A 107 29.26 -7.20 -11.20
CA PHE A 107 28.45 -7.72 -10.09
C PHE A 107 29.06 -8.99 -9.47
N GLU A 108 29.99 -9.62 -10.18
CA GLU A 108 30.68 -10.84 -9.75
C GLU A 108 31.87 -10.59 -8.82
N CYS A 109 32.28 -9.32 -8.64
CA CYS A 109 33.28 -8.97 -7.63
C CYS A 109 32.84 -9.43 -6.23
N GLU A 110 33.77 -9.93 -5.43
CA GLU A 110 33.52 -10.54 -4.11
C GLU A 110 32.58 -9.71 -3.23
N ILE A 111 32.86 -8.41 -3.09
CA ILE A 111 32.05 -7.48 -2.29
C ILE A 111 30.59 -7.41 -2.76
N ILE A 112 30.36 -7.33 -4.07
CA ILE A 112 29.01 -7.19 -4.63
C ILE A 112 28.27 -8.52 -4.62
N ARG A 113 28.99 -9.61 -4.94
CA ARG A 113 28.49 -10.97 -4.88
C ARG A 113 28.02 -11.35 -3.48
N GLU A 114 28.79 -11.03 -2.45
CA GLU A 114 28.40 -11.27 -1.05
C GLU A 114 27.13 -10.49 -0.68
N LEU A 115 27.05 -9.22 -1.07
CA LEU A 115 25.87 -8.39 -0.81
C LEU A 115 24.60 -8.97 -1.44
N LEU A 116 24.68 -9.41 -2.70
CA LEU A 116 23.53 -9.95 -3.43
C LEU A 116 23.13 -11.35 -2.96
N SER A 117 24.12 -12.22 -2.69
CA SER A 117 23.87 -13.60 -2.24
C SER A 117 23.13 -13.65 -0.90
N ASN A 118 23.35 -12.65 -0.04
CA ASN A 118 22.70 -12.56 1.27
C ASN A 118 21.31 -11.90 1.23
N ASN A 119 20.86 -11.40 0.08
CA ASN A 119 19.63 -10.61 -0.04
C ASN A 119 18.80 -11.01 -1.27
N LEU A 120 18.54 -12.31 -1.40
CA LEU A 120 17.70 -12.83 -2.48
C LEU A 120 16.25 -12.34 -2.34
N PRO A 121 15.61 -11.89 -3.42
CA PRO A 121 14.20 -11.51 -3.37
C PRO A 121 13.32 -12.76 -3.19
N PRO A 122 12.21 -12.68 -2.44
CA PRO A 122 11.21 -13.75 -2.40
C PRO A 122 10.64 -14.01 -3.79
N VAL A 123 10.51 -15.29 -4.16
CA VAL A 123 10.05 -15.71 -5.49
C VAL A 123 8.61 -15.25 -5.73
N GLU A 124 7.80 -15.21 -4.68
CA GLU A 124 6.40 -14.79 -4.69
C GLU A 124 6.21 -13.31 -5.04
N LEU A 125 7.27 -12.50 -4.92
CA LEU A 125 7.22 -11.07 -5.24
C LEU A 125 7.65 -10.76 -6.68
N LEU A 126 8.10 -11.76 -7.45
CA LEU A 126 8.56 -11.54 -8.81
C LEU A 126 7.38 -11.18 -9.73
N PRO A 127 7.43 -10.04 -10.43
CA PRO A 127 6.39 -9.68 -11.38
C PRO A 127 6.48 -10.59 -12.63
N PRO A 128 5.34 -10.89 -13.28
CA PRO A 128 5.34 -11.54 -14.58
C PRO A 128 5.98 -10.61 -15.64
N ILE A 129 6.56 -11.21 -16.68
CA ILE A 129 7.18 -10.48 -17.81
C ILE A 129 6.13 -9.64 -18.55
N SER A 130 4.93 -10.21 -18.73
CA SER A 130 3.81 -9.55 -19.37
C SER A 130 2.49 -10.08 -18.83
N ILE A 131 1.47 -9.22 -18.81
CA ILE A 131 0.10 -9.62 -18.56
C ILE A 131 -0.53 -9.92 -19.93
N PRO A 132 -1.00 -11.15 -20.20
CA PRO A 132 -1.59 -11.48 -21.49
C PRO A 132 -2.90 -10.72 -21.68
N LEU A 133 -3.04 -10.04 -22.81
CA LEU A 133 -4.25 -9.30 -23.21
C LEU A 133 -5.03 -10.02 -24.31
N SER A 134 -4.70 -11.27 -24.60
CA SER A 134 -5.41 -12.12 -25.55
C SER A 134 -5.36 -13.58 -25.11
N TYR A 135 -6.34 -14.35 -25.59
CA TYR A 135 -6.46 -15.78 -25.34
C TYR A 135 -6.88 -16.51 -26.62
N ILE A 136 -6.71 -17.84 -26.63
CA ILE A 136 -7.09 -18.66 -27.78
C ILE A 136 -8.42 -19.35 -27.50
N GLU A 137 -9.36 -19.22 -28.42
CA GLU A 137 -10.64 -19.92 -28.37
C GLU A 137 -10.97 -20.46 -29.77
N ASN A 138 -11.23 -21.77 -29.86
CA ASN A 138 -11.50 -22.47 -31.12
C ASN A 138 -10.43 -22.26 -32.21
N GLY A 139 -9.18 -21.99 -31.81
CA GLY A 139 -8.06 -21.76 -32.74
C GLY A 139 -7.91 -20.30 -33.20
N GLU A 140 -8.77 -19.39 -32.74
CA GLU A 140 -8.68 -17.96 -33.02
C GLU A 140 -8.12 -17.18 -31.82
N ILE A 141 -7.36 -16.13 -32.08
CA ILE A 141 -6.86 -15.21 -31.05
C ILE A 141 -7.97 -14.20 -30.77
N ILE A 142 -8.44 -14.17 -29.52
CA ILE A 142 -9.41 -13.20 -29.05
C ILE A 142 -8.69 -12.18 -28.18
N GLU A 143 -8.76 -10.90 -28.57
CA GLU A 143 -8.26 -9.78 -27.77
C GLU A 143 -9.25 -9.42 -26.67
N LEU A 144 -8.71 -9.10 -25.50
CA LEU A 144 -9.48 -8.73 -24.32
C LEU A 144 -9.93 -7.27 -24.43
N THR A 145 -11.23 -7.03 -24.31
CA THR A 145 -11.79 -5.68 -24.25
C THR A 145 -11.91 -5.18 -22.81
N MET A 146 -12.01 -3.86 -22.62
CA MET A 146 -12.27 -3.27 -21.29
C MET A 146 -13.61 -3.74 -20.69
N GLU A 147 -14.60 -4.01 -21.53
CA GLU A 147 -15.91 -4.50 -21.11
C GLU A 147 -15.81 -5.93 -20.56
N ASP A 148 -14.94 -6.76 -21.14
CA ASP A 148 -14.65 -8.12 -20.64
C ASP A 148 -13.98 -8.10 -19.26
N ILE A 149 -13.14 -7.11 -18.99
CA ILE A 149 -12.43 -6.96 -17.70
C ILE A 149 -13.39 -6.49 -16.60
N LEU A 150 -14.34 -5.62 -16.93
CA LEU A 150 -15.26 -5.03 -15.95
C LEU A 150 -16.40 -5.98 -15.58
N ASP A 151 -16.77 -6.92 -16.46
CA ASP A 151 -17.72 -7.98 -16.15
C ASP A 151 -17.02 -9.17 -15.47
N LYS A 152 -17.08 -9.21 -14.13
CA LYS A 152 -16.43 -10.23 -13.32
C LYS A 152 -16.85 -11.66 -13.68
N HIS A 153 -18.14 -11.89 -13.97
CA HIS A 153 -18.64 -13.23 -14.28
C HIS A 153 -18.12 -13.72 -15.63
N ARG A 154 -18.13 -12.83 -16.62
CA ARG A 154 -17.54 -13.12 -17.93
C ARG A 154 -16.05 -13.36 -17.82
N TYR A 155 -15.33 -12.52 -17.06
CA TYR A 155 -13.88 -12.63 -16.86
C TYR A 155 -13.48 -13.98 -16.23
N GLU A 156 -14.20 -14.42 -15.19
CA GLU A 156 -13.98 -15.73 -14.55
C GLU A 156 -14.13 -16.90 -15.53
N SER A 157 -15.05 -16.80 -16.50
CA SER A 157 -15.27 -17.84 -17.51
C SER A 157 -14.18 -17.94 -18.57
N ILE A 158 -13.49 -16.83 -18.89
CA ILE A 158 -12.43 -16.78 -19.91
C ILE A 158 -11.04 -16.98 -19.30
N LEU A 159 -10.86 -16.77 -18.00
CA LEU A 159 -9.58 -16.90 -17.28
C LEU A 159 -8.82 -18.21 -17.60
N PRO A 160 -9.47 -19.40 -17.65
CA PRO A 160 -8.77 -20.66 -17.96
C PRO A 160 -8.22 -20.76 -19.39
N LYS A 161 -8.62 -19.85 -20.30
CA LYS A 161 -8.21 -19.85 -21.71
C LYS A 161 -6.91 -19.07 -21.95
N PHE A 162 -6.45 -18.29 -20.96
CA PHE A 162 -5.23 -17.49 -21.07
C PHE A 162 -3.98 -18.37 -20.98
N PRO A 163 -2.88 -17.99 -21.66
CA PRO A 163 -1.59 -18.64 -21.48
C PRO A 163 -1.10 -18.48 -20.03
N PRO A 164 -0.26 -19.41 -19.54
CA PRO A 164 0.37 -19.26 -18.23
C PRO A 164 1.22 -17.99 -18.18
N LEU A 165 1.31 -17.36 -17.01
CA LEU A 165 2.18 -16.22 -16.81
C LEU A 165 3.65 -16.65 -16.90
N GLU A 166 4.42 -15.90 -17.68
CA GLU A 166 5.86 -16.06 -17.77
C GLU A 166 6.55 -15.17 -16.74
N PHE A 167 7.57 -15.71 -16.08
CA PHE A 167 8.39 -14.99 -15.11
C PHE A 167 9.83 -14.98 -15.60
N ARG A 168 10.56 -13.88 -15.34
CA ARG A 168 11.99 -13.78 -15.70
C ARG A 168 12.75 -14.92 -15.02
N ASN A 169 13.49 -15.68 -15.83
CA ASN A 169 14.23 -16.84 -15.35
C ASN A 169 15.40 -16.37 -14.48
N TYR A 170 15.33 -16.68 -13.19
CA TYR A 170 16.31 -16.26 -12.22
C TYR A 170 17.46 -17.27 -12.19
N GLU A 171 18.62 -16.89 -12.72
CA GLU A 171 19.84 -17.68 -12.57
C GLU A 171 20.50 -17.36 -11.23
N ASN A 172 20.31 -18.21 -10.20
CA ASN A 172 20.86 -18.00 -8.85
C ASN A 172 22.39 -17.81 -8.79
N LYS A 173 23.11 -18.14 -9.88
CA LYS A 173 24.56 -18.02 -9.97
C LYS A 173 25.04 -16.71 -10.64
N ASN A 174 24.14 -15.98 -11.29
CA ASN A 174 24.43 -14.75 -12.02
C ASN A 174 24.01 -13.54 -11.20
N MET A 175 24.99 -12.80 -10.67
CA MET A 175 24.74 -11.69 -9.73
C MET A 175 23.99 -10.54 -10.39
N ARG A 176 24.19 -10.29 -11.69
CA ARG A 176 23.42 -9.30 -12.44
C ARG A 176 21.93 -9.67 -12.47
N SER A 177 21.62 -10.94 -12.70
CA SER A 177 20.23 -11.42 -12.68
C SER A 177 19.58 -11.19 -11.31
N ILE A 178 20.31 -11.44 -10.21
CA ILE A 178 19.81 -11.14 -8.85
C ILE A 178 19.54 -9.66 -8.65
N PHE A 179 20.49 -8.82 -9.03
CA PHE A 179 20.35 -7.37 -8.92
C PHE A 179 19.10 -6.88 -9.68
N LEU A 180 18.88 -7.35 -10.90
CA LEU A 180 17.72 -7.00 -11.72
C LEU A 180 16.41 -7.53 -11.13
N CYS A 181 16.39 -8.73 -10.57
CA CYS A 181 15.19 -9.22 -9.87
C CYS A 181 14.81 -8.32 -8.68
N ILE A 182 15.78 -7.90 -7.86
CA ILE A 182 15.52 -6.98 -6.74
C ILE A 182 14.98 -5.64 -7.27
N LEU A 183 15.54 -5.12 -8.36
CA LEU A 183 15.06 -3.92 -9.03
C LEU A 183 13.60 -4.04 -9.46
N TYR A 184 13.23 -5.11 -10.17
CA TYR A 184 11.86 -5.30 -10.67
C TYR A 184 10.84 -5.47 -9.55
N VAL A 185 11.22 -6.16 -8.47
CA VAL A 185 10.38 -6.26 -7.25
C VAL A 185 10.16 -4.88 -6.65
N LEU A 186 11.24 -4.11 -6.43
CA LEU A 186 11.13 -2.75 -5.89
C LEU A 186 10.32 -1.82 -6.79
N GLN A 187 10.51 -1.89 -8.10
CA GLN A 187 9.75 -1.14 -9.08
C GLN A 187 8.25 -1.44 -8.97
N SER A 188 7.88 -2.72 -8.89
CA SER A 188 6.49 -3.16 -8.80
C SER A 188 5.83 -2.70 -7.50
N LEU A 189 6.53 -2.85 -6.38
CA LEU A 189 6.06 -2.41 -5.07
C LEU A 189 5.90 -0.88 -5.01
N LEU A 190 6.91 -0.12 -5.43
CA LEU A 190 6.86 1.35 -5.44
C LEU A 190 5.80 1.88 -6.40
N ALA A 191 5.65 1.28 -7.59
CA ALA A 191 4.61 1.66 -8.54
C ALA A 191 3.21 1.45 -7.96
N SER A 192 2.97 0.36 -7.23
CA SER A 192 1.69 0.10 -6.56
C SER A 192 1.35 1.18 -5.51
N ARG A 193 2.36 1.61 -4.74
CA ARG A 193 2.20 2.66 -3.71
C ARG A 193 1.99 4.03 -4.32
N LEU A 194 2.67 4.31 -5.42
CA LEU A 194 2.48 5.55 -6.16
C LEU A 194 1.09 5.60 -6.79
N MET A 195 0.61 4.50 -7.36
CA MET A 195 -0.76 4.41 -7.86
C MET A 195 -1.78 4.68 -6.75
N GLN A 196 -1.59 4.08 -5.57
CA GLN A 196 -2.42 4.36 -4.40
C GLN A 196 -2.37 5.84 -4.00
N ALA A 197 -1.18 6.45 -3.93
CA ALA A 197 -1.03 7.87 -3.58
C ALA A 197 -1.75 8.80 -4.59
N ILE A 198 -1.63 8.50 -5.89
CA ILE A 198 -2.33 9.22 -6.97
C ILE A 198 -3.86 9.13 -6.80
N ILE A 199 -4.37 7.97 -6.37
CA ILE A 199 -5.80 7.76 -6.11
C ILE A 199 -6.25 8.53 -4.86
N GLU A 200 -5.46 8.50 -3.78
CA GLU A 200 -5.81 9.13 -2.50
C GLU A 200 -5.87 10.67 -2.56
N ARG A 201 -5.16 11.32 -3.49
CA ARG A 201 -5.16 12.78 -3.73
C ARG A 201 -5.18 13.63 -2.44
N ARG A 202 -4.09 13.56 -1.68
CA ARG A 202 -3.97 14.27 -0.41
C ARG A 202 -3.94 15.79 -0.61
N ASN A 203 -4.67 16.49 0.26
CA ASN A 203 -4.73 17.96 0.30
C ASN A 203 -4.22 18.46 1.65
N THR A 204 -3.78 19.72 1.68
CA THR A 204 -3.44 20.40 2.93
C THR A 204 -4.64 20.40 3.88
N ALA A 205 -4.36 20.41 5.18
CA ALA A 205 -5.39 20.55 6.20
C ALA A 205 -6.24 21.81 5.91
N LYS A 206 -7.57 21.70 6.10
CA LYS A 206 -8.47 22.83 5.96
C LYS A 206 -8.09 23.90 7.00
N GLU A 207 -8.02 25.15 6.58
CA GLU A 207 -7.92 26.27 7.53
C GLU A 207 -9.17 26.30 8.42
N LEU A 208 -8.97 26.17 9.72
CA LEU A 208 -10.01 26.29 10.74
C LEU A 208 -10.03 27.75 11.20
N LYS A 209 -11.12 28.47 10.93
CA LYS A 209 -11.18 29.94 11.12
C LYS A 209 -11.88 30.34 12.42
N THR A 210 -12.62 29.41 13.02
CA THR A 210 -13.38 29.62 14.25
C THR A 210 -13.14 28.48 15.23
N ILE A 211 -13.39 28.75 16.53
CA ILE A 211 -13.38 27.71 17.56
C ILE A 211 -14.41 26.61 17.21
N GLU A 212 -15.53 26.98 16.59
CA GLU A 212 -16.52 26.03 16.09
C GLU A 212 -15.95 25.09 15.02
N ASP A 213 -15.11 25.56 14.10
CA ASP A 213 -14.44 24.70 13.11
C ASP A 213 -13.48 23.70 13.77
N ILE A 214 -12.77 24.12 14.83
CA ILE A 214 -11.85 23.29 15.59
C ILE A 214 -12.58 22.16 16.32
N GLU A 215 -13.64 22.50 17.05
CA GLU A 215 -14.40 21.50 17.81
C GLU A 215 -15.19 20.57 16.87
N ASN A 216 -15.70 21.08 15.74
CA ASN A 216 -16.30 20.25 14.68
C ASN A 216 -15.30 19.27 14.08
N TYR A 217 -14.05 19.69 13.82
CA TYR A 217 -13.03 18.82 13.27
C TYR A 217 -12.67 17.67 14.23
N LYS A 218 -12.50 17.96 15.53
CA LYS A 218 -12.27 16.93 16.56
C LYS A 218 -13.44 15.97 16.67
N PHE A 219 -14.67 16.49 16.66
CA PHE A 219 -15.89 15.71 16.73
C PHE A 219 -16.05 14.76 15.53
N GLN A 220 -15.78 15.25 14.32
CA GLN A 220 -15.79 14.42 13.11
C GLN A 220 -14.78 13.28 13.20
N TYR A 221 -13.55 13.54 13.64
CA TYR A 221 -12.52 12.52 13.82
C TYR A 221 -12.95 11.43 14.82
N LEU A 222 -13.49 11.83 15.97
CA LEU A 222 -14.02 10.92 17.01
C LEU A 222 -15.19 10.07 16.47
N ASN A 223 -16.12 10.67 15.72
CA ASN A 223 -17.22 9.93 15.11
C ASN A 223 -16.73 8.92 14.06
N THR A 224 -15.78 9.28 13.20
CA THR A 224 -15.23 8.34 12.22
C THR A 224 -14.50 7.18 12.89
N TYR A 225 -13.75 7.43 13.97
CA TYR A 225 -13.11 6.38 14.75
C TYR A 225 -14.12 5.43 15.39
N ASN A 226 -15.16 5.96 16.03
CA ASN A 226 -16.20 5.16 16.66
C ASN A 226 -17.04 4.38 15.65
N ASN A 227 -17.43 4.99 14.53
CA ASN A 227 -18.19 4.33 13.48
C ASN A 227 -17.42 3.13 12.89
N ASN A 228 -16.11 3.26 12.65
CA ASN A 228 -15.28 2.16 12.17
C ASN A 228 -15.18 1.00 13.17
N GLN A 229 -15.21 1.26 14.48
CA GLN A 229 -15.20 0.19 15.49
C GLN A 229 -16.57 -0.48 15.62
N VAL A 230 -17.65 0.31 15.59
CA VAL A 230 -19.03 -0.20 15.60
C VAL A 230 -19.32 -1.04 14.35
N GLU A 231 -18.85 -0.62 13.19
CA GLU A 231 -19.00 -1.38 11.94
C GLU A 231 -18.26 -2.73 12.00
N LYS A 232 -17.01 -2.75 12.51
CA LYS A 232 -16.28 -4.01 12.75
C LYS A 232 -17.00 -4.95 13.70
N LEU A 233 -17.58 -4.42 14.78
CA LEU A 233 -18.36 -5.21 15.73
C LEU A 233 -19.66 -5.75 15.11
N LYS A 234 -20.32 -4.95 14.24
CA LYS A 234 -21.51 -5.39 13.48
C LYS A 234 -21.16 -6.51 12.49
N THR A 235 -20.04 -6.41 11.77
CA THR A 235 -19.57 -7.50 10.89
C THR A 235 -19.24 -8.77 11.68
N LEU A 236 -18.57 -8.64 12.83
CA LEU A 236 -18.26 -9.80 13.69
C LEU A 236 -19.53 -10.44 14.25
N LYS A 237 -20.55 -9.64 14.57
CA LYS A 237 -21.88 -10.12 14.97
C LYS A 237 -22.51 -10.98 13.88
N GLU A 238 -22.58 -10.47 12.64
CA GLU A 238 -23.17 -11.20 11.50
C GLU A 238 -22.45 -12.53 11.23
N GLN A 239 -21.12 -12.54 11.32
CA GLN A 239 -20.32 -13.76 11.18
C GLN A 239 -20.62 -14.78 12.28
N THR A 240 -20.78 -14.32 13.52
CA THR A 240 -21.10 -15.18 14.66
C THR A 240 -22.52 -15.75 14.54
N GLU A 241 -23.50 -14.96 14.11
CA GLU A 241 -24.87 -15.42 13.83
C GLU A 241 -24.92 -16.47 12.71
N PHE A 242 -24.10 -16.29 11.67
CA PHE A 242 -23.97 -17.26 10.58
C PHE A 242 -23.41 -18.61 11.05
N GLU A 243 -22.33 -18.61 11.85
CA GLU A 243 -21.75 -19.85 12.36
C GLU A 243 -22.66 -20.57 13.38
N ILE A 244 -23.46 -19.83 14.16
CA ILE A 244 -24.52 -20.42 15.01
C ILE A 244 -25.52 -21.19 14.14
N LYS A 245 -26.05 -20.55 13.09
CA LYS A 245 -27.04 -21.16 12.20
C LYS A 245 -26.50 -22.40 11.49
N LYS A 246 -25.26 -22.34 11.00
CA LYS A 246 -24.57 -23.49 10.41
C LYS A 246 -24.38 -24.63 11.40
N THR A 247 -24.07 -24.33 12.67
CA THR A 247 -23.97 -25.33 13.74
C THR A 247 -25.33 -25.96 14.04
N GLU A 248 -26.42 -25.19 13.98
CA GLU A 248 -27.80 -25.70 14.11
C GLU A 248 -28.21 -26.64 12.96
N ASP A 249 -27.87 -26.28 11.73
CA ASP A 249 -28.15 -27.11 10.55
C ASP A 249 -27.39 -28.46 10.61
N LEU A 250 -26.15 -28.45 11.11
CA LEU A 250 -25.34 -29.65 11.33
C LEU A 250 -25.88 -30.51 12.48
N PHE A 251 -26.32 -29.89 13.57
CA PHE A 251 -26.94 -30.59 14.71
C PHE A 251 -28.20 -31.37 14.31
N ASN A 252 -28.94 -30.87 13.31
CA ASN A 252 -30.15 -31.51 12.80
C ASN A 252 -29.88 -32.67 11.82
N THR A 253 -28.65 -32.80 11.31
CA THR A 253 -28.29 -33.77 10.26
C THR A 253 -27.32 -34.87 10.73
N ASP A 254 -26.54 -34.63 11.79
CA ASP A 254 -25.51 -35.57 12.26
C ASP A 254 -25.76 -36.04 13.71
N ASN A 255 -25.96 -37.36 13.92
CA ASN A 255 -26.37 -37.94 15.22
C ASN A 255 -25.20 -38.32 16.14
N GLU A 256 -23.98 -38.47 15.61
CA GLU A 256 -22.84 -39.03 16.37
C GLU A 256 -22.03 -37.98 17.16
N SER A 257 -22.23 -36.67 16.91
CA SER A 257 -21.43 -35.58 17.51
C SER A 257 -22.26 -34.51 18.25
N LYS A 258 -23.44 -34.89 18.75
CA LYS A 258 -24.43 -33.93 19.26
C LYS A 258 -24.01 -33.18 20.53
N GLU A 259 -23.28 -33.82 21.45
CA GLU A 259 -22.80 -33.14 22.67
C GLU A 259 -21.75 -32.06 22.35
N ASP A 260 -20.79 -32.36 21.48
CA ASP A 260 -19.76 -31.40 21.07
C ASP A 260 -20.35 -30.21 20.30
N LEU A 261 -21.31 -30.48 19.39
CA LEU A 261 -22.01 -29.43 18.65
C LEU A 261 -22.87 -28.54 19.56
N GLN A 262 -23.47 -29.10 20.62
CA GLN A 262 -24.22 -28.34 21.61
C GLN A 262 -23.31 -27.39 22.41
N GLN A 263 -22.12 -27.85 22.82
CA GLN A 263 -21.15 -27.04 23.55
C GLN A 263 -20.57 -25.90 22.69
N VAL A 264 -20.29 -26.18 21.42
CA VAL A 264 -19.85 -25.16 20.44
C VAL A 264 -20.96 -24.10 20.25
N LYS A 265 -22.22 -24.54 20.11
CA LYS A 265 -23.36 -23.64 19.96
C LYS A 265 -23.55 -22.72 21.17
N GLU A 266 -23.48 -23.25 22.39
CA GLU A 266 -23.59 -22.45 23.62
C GLU A 266 -22.47 -21.41 23.73
N THR A 267 -21.25 -21.78 23.33
CA THR A 267 -20.10 -20.86 23.31
C THR A 267 -20.31 -19.70 22.33
N LEU A 268 -20.79 -20.00 21.11
CA LEU A 268 -21.07 -18.97 20.11
C LEU A 268 -22.21 -18.02 20.53
N ILE A 269 -23.24 -18.53 21.19
CA ILE A 269 -24.34 -17.72 21.75
C ILE A 269 -23.82 -16.75 22.82
N ASN A 270 -22.91 -17.20 23.69
CA ASN A 270 -22.29 -16.34 24.70
C ASN A 270 -21.44 -15.23 24.07
N HIS A 271 -20.60 -15.55 23.06
CA HIS A 271 -19.86 -14.54 22.31
C HIS A 271 -20.78 -13.55 21.60
N LEU A 272 -21.90 -14.01 21.03
CA LEU A 272 -22.90 -13.13 20.42
C LEU A 272 -23.52 -12.17 21.44
N ALA A 273 -23.79 -12.63 22.68
CA ALA A 273 -24.27 -11.77 23.76
C ALA A 273 -23.24 -10.70 24.16
N GLU A 274 -21.96 -11.06 24.26
CA GLU A 274 -20.87 -10.13 24.54
C GLU A 274 -20.70 -9.08 23.42
N ILE A 275 -20.72 -9.51 22.16
CA ILE A 275 -20.65 -8.59 21.00
C ILE A 275 -21.83 -7.62 21.02
N ASN A 276 -23.05 -8.10 21.30
CA ASN A 276 -24.23 -7.23 21.40
C ASN A 276 -24.14 -6.24 22.58
N ALA A 277 -23.56 -6.65 23.72
CA ALA A 277 -23.30 -5.75 24.84
C ALA A 277 -22.27 -4.68 24.45
N LEU A 278 -21.18 -5.05 23.78
CA LEU A 278 -20.16 -4.13 23.28
C LEU A 278 -20.70 -3.15 22.23
N ILE A 279 -21.57 -3.59 21.32
CA ILE A 279 -22.24 -2.70 20.36
C ILE A 279 -23.15 -1.70 21.10
N LYS A 280 -23.94 -2.19 22.06
CA LYS A 280 -24.86 -1.36 22.84
C LYS A 280 -24.13 -0.36 23.75
N ASP A 281 -22.99 -0.77 24.30
CA ASP A 281 -22.12 0.08 25.09
C ASP A 281 -21.38 1.07 24.18
N ALA A 282 -20.93 0.70 22.98
CA ALA A 282 -20.38 1.64 22.01
C ALA A 282 -21.42 2.66 21.50
N GLU A 283 -22.70 2.24 21.35
CA GLU A 283 -23.81 3.10 20.95
C GLU A 283 -24.34 3.97 22.12
N ARG A 284 -24.16 3.56 23.38
CA ARG A 284 -24.51 4.33 24.59
C ARG A 284 -23.37 5.19 25.12
N ALA A 285 -22.13 4.75 24.95
CA ALA A 285 -20.90 5.45 25.32
C ALA A 285 -20.50 6.45 24.22
N ASN A 286 -21.40 7.38 23.93
CA ASN A 286 -21.03 8.74 23.55
C ASN A 286 -20.15 9.32 24.65
N SER A 287 -18.85 9.06 24.54
CA SER A 287 -17.80 9.27 25.55
C SER A 287 -17.91 10.62 26.26
N MET A 288 -17.42 10.71 27.50
CA MET A 288 -17.32 11.96 28.24
C MET A 288 -16.77 13.11 27.36
N GLU A 289 -15.84 12.82 26.44
CA GLU A 289 -15.36 13.77 25.43
C GLU A 289 -16.43 14.22 24.42
N TYR A 290 -17.26 13.33 23.88
CA TYR A 290 -18.37 13.70 22.98
C TYR A 290 -19.40 14.59 23.71
N ALA A 291 -19.81 14.21 24.92
CA ALA A 291 -20.74 15.02 25.72
C ALA A 291 -20.14 16.40 26.08
N THR A 292 -18.84 16.44 26.41
CA THR A 292 -18.10 17.68 26.64
C THR A 292 -17.99 18.52 25.36
N MET A 293 -17.79 17.89 24.21
CA MET A 293 -17.69 18.55 22.90
C MET A 293 -19.03 19.13 22.46
N THR A 294 -20.12 18.37 22.61
CA THR A 294 -21.48 18.84 22.34
C THR A 294 -21.87 19.99 23.28
N HIS A 295 -21.56 19.87 24.59
CA HIS A 295 -21.77 20.95 25.55
C HIS A 295 -20.97 22.21 25.22
N LEU A 296 -19.69 22.05 24.84
CA LEU A 296 -18.82 23.13 24.39
C LEU A 296 -19.36 23.79 23.11
N MET A 297 -19.83 23.01 22.14
CA MET A 297 -20.47 23.53 20.92
C MET A 297 -21.74 24.33 21.22
N GLU A 298 -22.60 23.85 22.12
CA GLU A 298 -23.80 24.59 22.54
C GLU A 298 -23.44 25.88 23.30
N LEU A 299 -22.38 25.88 24.13
CA LEU A 299 -21.83 27.08 24.75
C LEU A 299 -21.28 28.08 23.72
N ILE A 300 -20.57 27.62 22.68
CA ILE A 300 -20.03 28.47 21.61
C ILE A 300 -21.17 29.11 20.80
N LYS A 301 -22.19 28.33 20.43
CA LYS A 301 -23.39 28.82 19.73
C LYS A 301 -24.17 29.83 20.58
N TYR A 302 -24.33 29.57 21.88
CA TYR A 302 -25.00 30.46 22.81
C TYR A 302 -24.30 31.82 22.99
N ASN A 303 -22.97 31.83 22.86
CA ASN A 303 -22.16 33.04 23.01
C ASN A 303 -21.89 33.78 21.68
N LYS A 304 -22.21 33.18 20.53
CA LYS A 304 -22.18 33.83 19.23
C LYS A 304 -23.16 35.02 19.23
N GLY A 305 -22.62 36.24 19.16
CA GLY A 305 -23.39 37.49 19.18
C GLY A 305 -23.46 38.22 20.52
N LYS A 306 -22.86 37.67 21.59
CA LYS A 306 -22.66 38.39 22.85
C LYS A 306 -21.25 38.99 22.84
N ASN A 307 -21.14 40.31 23.04
CA ASN A 307 -19.85 40.99 23.18
C ASN A 307 -19.12 40.47 24.43
N ILE A 308 -18.28 39.44 24.26
CA ILE A 308 -17.38 38.97 25.30
C ILE A 308 -16.27 40.02 25.38
N LYS A 309 -16.27 40.81 26.46
CA LYS A 309 -15.14 41.67 26.79
C LYS A 309 -13.98 40.79 27.24
N PRO A 310 -12.76 40.99 26.71
CA PRO A 310 -11.59 40.30 27.23
C PRO A 310 -11.30 40.81 28.64
N ILE A 311 -10.97 39.88 29.54
CA ILE A 311 -10.22 40.17 30.78
C ILE A 311 -8.74 40.19 30.40
#